data_AF-A0A8T4EGP9-F1
#
_entry.id   AF-A0A8T4EGP9-F1
#
_cell.length_a   1.000
_cell.length_b   1.000
_cell.length_c   1.000
_cell.angle_alpha   90.00
_cell.angle_beta   90.00
_cell.angle_gamma   90.00
#
_symmetry.space_group_name_H-M   'P 1'
#
loop_
_entity.id
_entity.type
_entity.pdbx_description
1 polymer ?
#
loop_
_entity_poly.entity_id
_entity_poly.type
_entity_poly.pdbx_seq_one_letter_code
_entity_poly.pdbx_strand_id
1 'polypeptide(L)'
;MVDRKEMLIKLVMERDISSIQVMADDLLTDEDTIRNLLEELVSEGKLKGYITADGRRFFRRDVSPPSKELKHEDVPEFMKYNTAPGKYTALIGIIIMIVAGTLLSLFSGIIYYENMGVSLLLIGIAITLTGCCYIGRRKTPM
;
A
#
# COMPACT_ATOMS: atom_id res chain seq x y z
N MET A 1 45.18 -4.45 -10.57
CA MET A 1 43.89 -4.39 -11.29
C MET A 1 42.99 -5.43 -10.64
N VAL A 2 42.19 -5.00 -9.66
CA VAL A 2 41.21 -5.89 -9.00
C VAL A 2 40.11 -6.17 -10.01
N ASP A 3 39.80 -7.45 -10.19
CA ASP A 3 39.16 -7.99 -11.37
C ASP A 3 37.67 -7.62 -11.41
N ARG A 4 37.33 -6.56 -12.16
CA ARG A 4 35.94 -6.08 -12.31
C ARG A 4 35.00 -7.19 -12.80
N LYS A 5 35.53 -8.15 -13.56
CA LYS A 5 34.81 -9.35 -14.01
C LYS A 5 34.39 -10.23 -12.83
N GLU A 6 35.26 -10.46 -11.85
CA GLU A 6 34.93 -11.24 -10.64
C GLU A 6 33.87 -10.54 -9.79
N MET A 7 33.95 -9.21 -9.64
CA MET A 7 32.92 -8.45 -8.92
C MET A 7 31.56 -8.51 -9.63
N LEU A 8 31.54 -8.45 -10.96
CA LEU A 8 30.31 -8.57 -11.73
C LEU A 8 29.69 -9.98 -11.60
N ILE A 9 30.51 -11.03 -11.62
CA ILE A 9 30.06 -12.39 -11.33
C ILE A 9 29.45 -12.47 -9.92
N LYS A 10 30.08 -11.84 -8.93
CA LYS A 10 29.58 -11.80 -7.55
C LYS A 10 28.23 -11.10 -7.43
N LEU A 11 28.06 -9.94 -8.09
CA LEU A 11 26.81 -9.19 -8.11
C LEU A 11 25.66 -10.00 -8.74
N VAL A 12 25.95 -10.73 -9.81
CA VAL A 12 24.95 -11.54 -10.54
C VAL A 12 24.66 -12.87 -9.83
N MET A 13 25.67 -13.55 -9.29
CA MET A 13 25.54 -14.90 -8.69
C MET A 13 25.13 -14.89 -7.23
N GLU A 14 25.71 -13.99 -6.41
CA GLU A 14 25.49 -13.97 -4.95
C GLU A 14 24.39 -12.99 -4.52
N ARG A 15 24.25 -11.86 -5.23
CA ARG A 15 23.28 -10.81 -4.88
C ARG A 15 22.03 -10.81 -5.76
N ASP A 16 21.95 -11.71 -6.74
CA ASP A 16 20.82 -11.85 -7.68
C ASP A 16 20.39 -10.51 -8.32
N ILE A 17 21.35 -9.61 -8.58
CA ILE A 17 21.08 -8.34 -9.24
C ILE A 17 20.86 -8.62 -10.72
N SER A 18 19.71 -8.20 -11.25
CA SER A 18 19.37 -8.36 -12.67
C SER A 18 19.43 -7.06 -13.47
N SER A 19 19.51 -5.90 -12.79
CA SER A 19 19.52 -4.59 -13.45
C SER A 19 20.95 -4.17 -13.81
N ILE A 20 21.19 -3.89 -15.10
CA ILE A 20 22.51 -3.44 -15.58
C ILE A 20 22.84 -2.06 -15.01
N GLN A 21 21.86 -1.18 -14.87
CA GLN A 21 22.03 0.13 -14.25
C GLN A 21 22.53 0.02 -12.80
N VAL A 22 21.96 -0.91 -12.02
CA VAL A 22 22.39 -1.11 -10.62
C VAL A 22 23.81 -1.67 -10.56
N MET A 23 24.18 -2.55 -11.50
CA MET A 23 25.56 -3.05 -11.60
C MET A 23 26.54 -1.94 -12.00
N ALA A 24 26.13 -1.05 -12.91
CA ALA A 24 26.92 0.10 -13.37
C ALA A 24 27.17 1.08 -12.21
N ASP A 25 26.15 1.37 -11.42
CA ASP A 25 26.24 2.21 -10.22
C ASP A 25 27.16 1.59 -9.15
N ASP A 26 27.00 0.29 -8.85
CA ASP A 26 27.82 -0.41 -7.85
C ASP A 26 29.30 -0.51 -8.27
N LEU A 27 29.57 -0.62 -9.58
CA LEU A 27 30.92 -0.73 -10.14
C LEU A 27 31.50 0.61 -10.59
N LEU A 28 30.78 1.73 -10.39
CA LEU A 28 31.16 3.08 -10.84
C LEU A 28 31.64 3.10 -12.30
N THR A 29 30.91 2.41 -13.17
CA THR A 29 31.25 2.20 -14.59
C THR A 29 30.02 2.47 -15.45
N ASP A 30 30.19 2.75 -16.73
CA ASP A 30 29.07 2.95 -17.65
C ASP A 30 28.33 1.65 -18.00
N GLU A 31 27.04 1.76 -18.29
CA GLU A 31 26.16 0.63 -18.63
C GLU A 31 26.64 -0.12 -19.89
N ASP A 32 27.23 0.58 -20.86
CA ASP A 32 27.71 -0.02 -22.10
C ASP A 32 28.92 -0.95 -21.85
N THR A 33 29.83 -0.55 -20.96
CA THR A 33 30.95 -1.36 -20.52
C THR A 33 30.48 -2.57 -19.71
N ILE A 34 29.46 -2.42 -18.84
CA ILE A 34 28.87 -3.57 -18.15
C ILE A 34 28.21 -4.53 -19.15
N ARG A 35 27.53 -4.02 -20.19
CA ARG A 35 26.94 -4.86 -21.24
C ARG A 35 27.99 -5.69 -21.95
N ASN A 36 29.08 -5.05 -22.38
CA ASN A 36 30.20 -5.72 -23.05
C ASN A 36 30.85 -6.77 -22.13
N LEU A 37 31.05 -6.46 -20.85
CA LEU A 37 31.61 -7.40 -19.87
C LEU A 37 30.68 -8.59 -19.62
N LEU A 38 29.36 -8.39 -19.59
CA LEU A 38 28.39 -9.48 -19.44
C LEU A 38 28.39 -10.38 -20.68
N GLU A 39 28.43 -9.82 -21.88
CA GLU A 39 28.53 -10.59 -23.12
C GLU A 39 29.84 -11.39 -23.17
N GLU A 40 30.96 -10.78 -22.79
CA GLU A 40 32.25 -11.44 -22.70
C GLU A 40 32.20 -12.61 -21.69
N LEU A 41 31.67 -12.38 -20.48
CA LEU A 41 31.52 -13.42 -19.46
C LEU A 41 30.56 -14.56 -19.86
N VAL A 42 29.55 -14.26 -20.69
CA VAL A 42 28.68 -15.28 -21.27
C VAL A 42 29.42 -16.08 -22.34
N SER A 43 30.20 -15.41 -23.20
CA SER A 43 31.02 -16.08 -24.22
C SER A 43 32.14 -16.94 -23.63
N GLU A 44 32.73 -16.51 -22.51
CA GLU A 44 33.72 -17.26 -21.72
C GLU A 44 33.08 -18.44 -20.96
N GLY A 45 31.76 -18.54 -20.94
CA GLY A 45 31.01 -19.59 -20.24
C GLY A 45 31.00 -19.44 -18.71
N LYS A 46 31.48 -18.32 -18.18
CA LYS A 46 31.49 -18.02 -16.74
C LYS A 46 30.12 -17.61 -16.22
N LEU A 47 29.30 -17.00 -17.07
CA LEU A 47 27.90 -16.66 -16.78
C LEU A 47 26.97 -17.35 -17.78
N LYS A 48 25.83 -17.84 -17.30
CA LYS A 48 24.78 -18.42 -18.14
C LYS A 48 23.53 -17.55 -18.04
N GLY A 49 23.28 -16.77 -19.07
CA GLY A 49 22.18 -15.83 -19.11
C GLY A 49 21.98 -15.20 -20.46
N TYR A 50 21.10 -14.21 -20.52
CA TYR A 50 20.89 -13.37 -21.69
C TYR A 50 20.52 -11.96 -21.26
N ILE A 51 20.86 -10.99 -22.10
CA ILE A 51 20.46 -9.59 -21.93
C ILE A 51 19.08 -9.43 -22.59
N THR A 52 18.19 -8.67 -21.96
CA THR A 52 16.86 -8.36 -22.49
C THR A 52 16.95 -7.48 -23.75
N ALA A 53 15.92 -7.53 -24.59
CA ALA A 53 15.87 -6.74 -25.83
C ALA A 53 15.92 -5.22 -25.61
N ASP A 54 15.56 -4.74 -24.42
CA ASP A 54 15.68 -3.34 -24.02
C ASP A 54 17.12 -2.96 -23.59
N GLY A 55 18.03 -3.93 -23.47
CA GLY A 55 19.42 -3.72 -23.07
C GLY A 55 19.61 -3.33 -21.60
N ARG A 56 18.57 -3.43 -20.77
CA ARG A 56 18.56 -2.92 -19.38
C ARG A 56 18.76 -3.99 -18.32
N ARG A 57 18.50 -5.26 -18.63
CA ARG A 57 18.51 -6.34 -17.64
C ARG A 57 19.27 -7.57 -18.15
N PHE A 58 19.93 -8.25 -17.23
CA PHE A 58 20.56 -9.54 -17.45
C PHE A 58 19.78 -10.61 -16.67
N PHE A 59 19.28 -11.63 -17.38
CA PHE A 59 18.59 -12.76 -16.78
C PHE A 59 19.45 -14.02 -16.84
N ARG A 60 19.66 -14.65 -15.69
CA ARG A 60 20.34 -15.95 -15.57
C ARG A 60 19.42 -17.06 -16.11
N ARG A 61 19.96 -17.95 -16.94
CA ARG A 61 19.22 -19.13 -17.44
C ARG A 61 19.13 -20.28 -16.43
N ASP A 62 20.07 -20.33 -15.49
CA ASP A 62 20.17 -21.41 -14.49
C ASP A 62 19.31 -21.16 -13.24
N VAL A 63 18.55 -20.05 -13.20
CA VAL A 63 17.67 -19.75 -12.07
C VAL A 63 16.27 -20.24 -12.43
N SER A 64 15.89 -21.37 -11.83
CA SER A 64 14.48 -21.76 -11.77
C SER A 64 13.71 -20.57 -11.18
N PRO A 65 12.56 -20.16 -11.75
CA PRO A 65 11.78 -19.06 -11.20
C PRO A 65 11.60 -19.30 -9.70
N PRO A 66 11.83 -18.31 -8.83
CA PRO A 66 11.76 -18.52 -7.39
C PRO A 66 10.38 -19.10 -7.07
N SER A 67 10.35 -20.38 -6.69
CA SER A 67 9.13 -21.09 -6.26
C SER A 67 8.71 -20.67 -4.86
N LYS A 68 9.15 -19.49 -4.40
CA LYS A 68 8.53 -18.85 -3.26
C LYS A 68 7.14 -18.47 -3.71
N GLU A 69 6.19 -19.36 -3.41
CA GLU A 69 4.81 -18.98 -3.15
C GLU A 69 4.85 -17.59 -2.52
N LEU A 70 4.24 -16.62 -3.21
CA LEU A 70 3.96 -15.32 -2.64
C LEU A 70 3.26 -15.62 -1.31
N LYS A 71 4.00 -15.54 -0.19
CA LYS A 71 3.39 -15.59 1.12
C LYS A 71 2.34 -14.52 1.05
N HIS A 72 1.06 -14.90 1.13
CA HIS A 72 0.01 -13.95 1.41
C HIS A 72 0.41 -13.35 2.75
N GLU A 73 1.06 -12.19 2.70
CA GLU A 73 1.26 -11.35 3.86
C GLU A 73 -0.15 -11.13 4.41
N ASP A 74 -0.40 -11.72 5.58
CA ASP A 74 -1.65 -11.56 6.27
C ASP A 74 -1.94 -10.06 6.32
N VAL A 75 -3.06 -9.67 5.69
CA VAL A 75 -3.48 -8.28 5.58
C VAL A 75 -3.30 -7.63 6.96
N PRO A 76 -2.53 -6.54 7.08
CA PRO A 76 -2.16 -5.99 8.36
C PRO A 76 -3.38 -5.78 9.25
N GLU A 77 -3.27 -6.04 10.55
CA GLU A 77 -4.42 -6.02 11.46
C GLU A 77 -5.18 -4.68 11.43
N PHE A 78 -4.50 -3.56 11.15
CA PHE A 78 -5.10 -2.24 10.97
C PHE A 78 -6.03 -2.12 9.74
N MET A 79 -5.80 -2.94 8.69
CA MET A 79 -6.69 -3.03 7.53
C MET A 79 -7.92 -3.90 7.81
N LYS A 80 -7.89 -4.75 8.84
CA LYS A 80 -9.04 -5.59 9.24
C LYS A 80 -10.09 -4.85 10.06
N TYR A 81 -9.86 -3.58 10.45
CA TYR A 81 -10.81 -2.80 11.24
C TYR A 81 -12.08 -2.45 10.45
N ASN A 82 -13.21 -3.03 10.85
CA ASN A 82 -14.51 -2.77 10.23
C ASN A 82 -15.17 -1.51 10.80
N THR A 83 -15.33 -0.48 9.97
CA THR A 83 -15.99 0.79 10.33
C THR A 83 -17.51 0.79 10.13
N ALA A 84 -18.08 -0.28 9.55
CA ALA A 84 -19.52 -0.39 9.28
C ALA A 84 -20.41 -0.10 10.50
N PRO A 85 -20.18 -0.68 11.71
CA PRO A 85 -21.01 -0.36 12.88
C PRO A 85 -20.99 1.12 13.27
N GLY A 86 -19.84 1.79 13.14
CA GLY A 86 -19.71 3.24 13.37
C GLY A 86 -20.48 4.06 12.32
N LYS A 87 -20.48 3.61 11.06
CA LYS A 87 -21.24 4.27 9.98
C LYS A 87 -22.74 4.13 10.18
N TYR A 88 -23.23 2.96 10.55
CA TYR A 88 -24.66 2.74 10.81
C TYR A 88 -25.16 3.56 11.99
N THR A 89 -24.39 3.62 13.08
CA THR A 89 -24.74 4.44 14.26
C THR A 89 -24.77 5.92 13.93
N ALA A 90 -23.79 6.44 13.18
CA ALA A 90 -23.81 7.83 12.73
C ALA A 90 -25.02 8.13 11.81
N LEU A 91 -25.34 7.22 10.89
CA LEU A 91 -26.49 7.38 9.99
C LEU A 91 -27.82 7.43 10.74
N ILE A 92 -28.00 6.58 11.75
CA ILE A 92 -29.20 6.59 12.61
C ILE A 92 -29.33 7.95 13.31
N GLY A 93 -28.24 8.49 13.86
CA GLY A 93 -28.24 9.82 14.48
C GLY A 93 -28.65 10.94 13.52
N ILE A 94 -28.16 10.90 12.28
CA ILE A 94 -28.55 11.85 11.22
C ILE A 94 -30.04 11.76 10.90
N ILE A 95 -30.59 10.55 10.77
CA ILE A 95 -32.03 10.35 10.51
C ILE A 95 -32.87 10.96 11.65
N ILE A 96 -32.47 10.73 12.91
CA ILE A 96 -33.16 11.32 14.07
C ILE A 96 -33.11 12.85 14.02
N MET A 97 -31.99 13.45 13.65
CA MET A 97 -31.87 14.89 13.49
C MET A 97 -32.76 15.45 12.37
N ILE A 98 -32.89 14.74 11.25
CA ILE A 98 -33.79 15.14 10.16
C ILE A 98 -35.23 15.14 10.66
N VAL A 99 -35.66 14.08 11.35
CA VAL A 99 -37.01 14.00 11.93
C VAL A 99 -37.23 15.13 12.93
N ALA A 100 -36.27 15.39 13.82
CA ALA A 100 -36.32 16.50 14.77
C ALA A 100 -36.47 17.85 14.07
N GLY A 101 -35.67 18.10 13.02
CA GLY A 101 -35.73 19.33 12.23
C GLY A 101 -37.08 19.52 11.53
N THR A 102 -37.66 18.45 10.98
CA THR A 102 -39.00 18.51 10.38
C THR A 102 -40.08 18.81 11.40
N LEU A 103 -40.00 18.23 12.61
CA LEU A 103 -40.93 18.52 13.70
C LEU A 103 -40.84 19.99 14.13
N LEU A 104 -39.63 20.51 14.32
CA LEU A 104 -39.41 21.92 14.67
C LEU A 104 -39.95 22.87 13.60
N SER A 105 -39.77 22.53 12.32
CA SER A 105 -40.27 23.36 11.22
C SER A 105 -41.80 23.33 11.11
N LEU A 106 -42.44 22.18 11.33
CA LEU A 106 -43.89 22.01 11.17
C LEU A 106 -44.69 22.55 12.36
N PHE A 107 -44.14 22.47 13.57
CA PHE A 107 -44.84 22.85 14.80
C PHE A 107 -44.27 24.13 15.44
N SER A 108 -43.63 24.98 14.63
CA SER A 108 -43.12 26.28 15.09
C SER A 108 -44.22 27.11 15.75
N GLY A 109 -43.92 27.69 16.91
CA GLY A 109 -44.85 28.47 17.73
C GLY A 109 -45.58 27.68 18.81
N ILE A 110 -45.45 26.35 18.87
CA ILE A 110 -45.98 25.55 19.98
C ILE A 110 -44.83 25.07 20.87
N ILE A 111 -44.63 25.77 21.99
CA ILE A 111 -43.51 25.59 22.94
C ILE A 111 -43.28 24.13 23.33
N TYR A 112 -44.36 23.36 23.54
CA TYR A 112 -44.26 21.94 23.90
C TYR A 112 -43.55 21.10 22.81
N TYR A 113 -43.95 21.25 21.55
CA TYR A 113 -43.36 20.50 20.43
C TYR A 113 -41.96 21.01 20.10
N GLU A 114 -41.69 22.30 20.28
CA GLU A 114 -40.36 22.87 20.13
C GLU A 114 -39.37 22.27 21.13
N ASN A 115 -39.73 22.23 22.42
CA ASN A 115 -38.89 21.61 23.45
C ASN A 115 -38.62 20.13 23.18
N MET A 116 -39.64 19.41 22.70
CA MET A 116 -39.50 18.01 22.33
C MET A 116 -38.58 17.83 21.11
N GLY A 117 -38.75 18.66 20.08
CA GLY A 117 -37.92 18.65 18.87
C GLY A 117 -36.46 19.00 19.16
N VAL A 118 -36.20 20.01 20.00
CA VAL A 118 -34.84 20.37 20.43
C VAL A 118 -34.19 19.23 21.22
N SER A 119 -34.94 18.59 22.11
CA SER A 119 -34.45 17.43 22.87
C SER A 119 -34.09 16.26 21.95
N LEU A 120 -34.94 15.97 20.96
CA LEU A 120 -34.68 14.92 19.96
C LEU A 120 -33.45 15.25 19.10
N LEU A 121 -33.26 16.52 18.76
CA LEU A 121 -32.11 17.00 18.00
C LEU A 121 -30.80 16.81 18.78
N LEU A 122 -30.79 17.15 20.08
CA LEU A 122 -29.63 16.93 20.95
C LEU A 122 -29.28 15.43 21.06
N ILE A 123 -30.29 14.56 21.18
CA ILE A 123 -30.09 13.11 21.19
C ILE A 123 -29.49 12.63 19.86
N GLY A 124 -30.02 13.11 18.74
CA GLY A 124 -29.49 12.78 17.40
C GLY A 124 -28.03 13.20 17.23
N ILE A 125 -27.65 14.39 17.73
CA ILE A 125 -26.25 14.86 17.73
C ILE A 125 -25.37 13.93 18.56
N ALA A 126 -25.78 13.58 19.78
CA ALA A 126 -24.99 12.71 20.67
C ALA A 126 -24.73 11.32 20.05
N ILE A 127 -25.75 10.74 19.42
CA ILE A 127 -25.63 9.45 18.71
C ILE A 127 -24.68 9.58 17.51
N THR A 128 -24.82 10.66 16.73
CA THR A 128 -23.96 10.92 15.57
C THR A 128 -22.50 11.06 15.97
N LEU A 129 -22.22 11.84 17.03
CA LEU A 129 -20.88 12.01 17.58
C LEU A 129 -20.29 10.67 18.04
N THR A 130 -21.09 9.83 18.70
CA THR A 130 -20.65 8.50 19.15
C THR A 130 -20.27 7.61 17.97
N GLY A 131 -21.07 7.59 16.90
CA GLY A 131 -20.75 6.87 15.67
C GLY A 131 -19.48 7.38 15.01
N CYS A 132 -19.30 8.69 14.93
CA CYS A 132 -18.08 9.32 14.41
C CYS A 132 -16.83 8.96 15.24
N CYS A 133 -16.92 8.97 16.57
CA CYS A 133 -15.83 8.53 17.44
C CYS A 133 -15.46 7.05 17.21
N TYR A 134 -16.46 6.20 16.95
CA TYR A 134 -16.22 4.78 16.65
C TYR A 134 -15.51 4.59 15.30
N ILE A 135 -15.83 5.41 14.29
CA ILE A 135 -15.15 5.41 12.99
C ILE A 135 -13.70 5.90 13.15
N GLY A 136 -13.48 6.96 13.94
CA GLY A 136 -12.19 7.60 14.15
C GLY A 136 -11.20 6.79 15.00
N ARG A 137 -11.67 5.78 15.75
CA ARG A 137 -10.86 4.91 16.61
C ARG A 137 -9.94 3.92 15.88
N ARG A 138 -9.64 4.15 14.60
CA ARG A 138 -8.73 3.31 13.82
C ARG A 138 -7.35 3.34 14.49
N LYS A 139 -6.86 2.18 14.95
CA LYS A 139 -5.48 2.05 15.43
C LYS A 139 -4.55 2.32 14.25
N THR A 140 -3.88 3.47 14.28
CA THR A 140 -2.73 3.72 13.39
C THR A 140 -1.58 2.82 13.84
N PRO A 141 -0.84 2.16 12.93
CA PRO A 141 0.34 1.39 13.32
C PRO A 141 1.34 2.34 14.02
N MET A 142 1.80 1.95 15.21
CA MET A 142 2.99 2.53 15.86
C MET A 142 4.22 1.76 15.39
#